data_AF-A0AAD7AME5-F1
#
_entry.id   AF-A0AAD7AME5-F1
#
_cell.length_a   1.000
_cell.length_b   1.000
_cell.length_c   1.000
_cell.angle_alpha   90.00
_cell.angle_beta   90.00
_cell.angle_gamma   90.00
#
_symmetry.space_group_name_H-M   'P 1'
#
loop_
_entity.id
_entity.type
_entity.pdbx_description
1 polymer ?
#
loop_
_entity_poly.entity_id
_entity_poly.type
_entity_poly.pdbx_seq_one_letter_code
_entity_poly.pdbx_strand_id
1 'polypeptide(L)'
;MGYVFHDSRGFECGTTSELQIIQDFVRDRSQRKRLQQRLHAIWYCIPMDDQRPSLDIAPLDSHAHQVPIIAVFTKFEAFRHNIQLDLKDDHQRQQVNPQDECERIFESEYLGRLGKGPKFVRLEGMDKLDTRCDDLIKTTLEVLDPATVALMLLAVQVQNLELNVLYVVRR
;
A
#
# COMPACT_ATOMS: atom_id res chain seq x y z
N MET A 1 5.29 -8.43 20.77
CA MET A 1 4.74 -8.59 19.41
C MET A 1 4.44 -7.22 18.82
N GLY A 2 5.39 -6.65 18.07
CA GLY A 2 5.20 -5.39 17.36
C GLY A 2 4.75 -5.62 15.92
N TYR A 3 4.51 -4.53 15.19
CA TYR A 3 4.29 -4.56 13.74
C TYR A 3 5.58 -4.99 13.03
N VAL A 4 5.46 -5.92 12.07
CA VAL A 4 6.56 -6.35 11.21
C VAL A 4 6.26 -5.89 9.79
N PHE A 5 7.14 -5.06 9.24
CA PHE A 5 7.08 -4.64 7.85
C PHE A 5 8.09 -5.47 7.05
N HIS A 6 7.63 -6.05 5.95
CA HIS A 6 8.47 -6.75 4.99
C HIS A 6 8.60 -5.88 3.75
N ASP A 7 9.80 -5.40 3.49
CA ASP A 7 10.12 -4.63 2.28
C ASP A 7 10.62 -5.59 1.18
N SER A 8 10.01 -5.51 0.00
CA SER A 8 10.41 -6.30 -1.17
C SER A 8 11.71 -5.78 -1.80
N ARG A 9 12.18 -4.59 -1.41
CA ARG A 9 13.30 -3.84 -2.01
C ARG A 9 13.04 -3.40 -3.46
N GLY A 10 11.79 -3.46 -3.92
CA GLY A 10 11.40 -3.22 -5.30
C GLY A 10 11.65 -4.43 -6.20
N PHE A 11 10.88 -4.50 -7.28
CA PHE A 11 11.16 -5.39 -8.42
C PHE A 11 11.39 -4.46 -9.61
N GLU A 12 12.65 -4.17 -9.91
CA GLU A 12 12.98 -3.37 -11.08
C GLU A 12 12.63 -4.21 -12.32
N CYS A 13 11.93 -3.62 -13.29
CA CYS A 13 11.47 -4.26 -14.52
C CYS A 13 12.59 -5.09 -15.18
N GLY A 14 12.67 -6.39 -14.89
CA GLY A 14 13.63 -7.26 -15.59
C GLY A 14 13.98 -8.59 -14.95
N THR A 15 13.95 -8.77 -13.62
CA THR A 15 14.32 -10.06 -13.03
C THR A 15 13.09 -10.88 -12.66
N THR A 16 12.82 -11.93 -13.44
CA THR A 16 11.76 -12.91 -13.14
C THR A 16 11.97 -13.58 -11.77
N SER A 17 13.21 -13.60 -11.29
CA SER A 17 13.58 -14.11 -9.96
C SER A 17 12.99 -13.29 -8.81
N GLU A 18 12.95 -11.96 -8.88
CA GLU A 18 12.44 -11.13 -7.78
C GLU A 18 10.92 -11.29 -7.63
N LEU A 19 10.20 -11.28 -8.75
CA LEU A 19 8.76 -11.54 -8.73
C LEU A 19 8.45 -12.93 -8.16
N GLN A 20 9.22 -13.95 -8.53
CA GLN A 20 9.07 -15.31 -8.00
C GLN A 20 9.32 -15.36 -6.49
N ILE A 21 10.36 -14.68 -5.99
CA ILE A 21 10.64 -14.59 -4.54
C ILE A 21 9.47 -13.96 -3.79
N ILE A 22 8.90 -12.87 -4.32
CA ILE A 22 7.75 -12.18 -3.72
C ILE A 22 6.53 -13.10 -3.74
N GLN A 23 6.25 -13.77 -4.87
CA GLN A 23 5.13 -14.70 -5.00
C GLN A 23 5.24 -15.88 -4.03
N ASP A 24 6.42 -16.46 -3.88
CA ASP A 24 6.65 -17.56 -2.94
C ASP A 24 6.53 -17.09 -1.49
N PHE A 25 7.04 -15.90 -1.16
CA PHE A 25 6.85 -15.28 0.14
C PHE A 25 5.37 -15.07 0.46
N VAL A 26 4.61 -14.45 -0.45
CA VAL A 26 3.18 -14.21 -0.26
C VAL A 26 2.42 -15.53 -0.15
N ARG A 27 2.67 -16.49 -1.04
CA ARG A 27 2.04 -17.82 -1.00
C ARG A 27 2.27 -18.51 0.36
N ASP A 28 3.50 -18.52 0.86
CA ASP A 28 3.84 -19.13 2.15
C ASP A 28 3.19 -18.39 3.33
N ARG A 29 3.36 -17.06 3.38
CA ARG A 29 2.96 -16.25 4.52
C ARG A 29 1.45 -16.03 4.60
N SER A 30 0.74 -15.99 3.49
CA SER A 30 -0.72 -15.87 3.48
C SER A 30 -1.42 -17.11 4.07
N GLN A 31 -0.76 -18.28 4.06
CA GLN A 31 -1.34 -19.54 4.52
C GLN A 31 -0.91 -19.96 5.95
N ARG A 32 -0.02 -19.21 6.61
CA ARG A 32 0.47 -19.58 7.94
C ARG A 32 -0.67 -19.56 8.97
N LYS A 33 -0.79 -20.65 9.75
CA LYS A 33 -1.80 -20.75 10.83
C LYS A 33 -1.50 -19.84 12.02
N ARG A 34 -0.21 -19.62 12.31
CA ARG A 34 0.23 -18.74 13.42
C ARG A 34 0.17 -17.29 12.95
N LEU A 35 -0.63 -16.48 13.64
CA LEU A 35 -0.82 -15.05 13.34
C LEU A 35 0.50 -14.29 13.21
N GLN A 36 1.42 -14.48 14.15
CA GLN A 36 2.73 -13.81 14.15
C GLN A 36 3.59 -14.14 12.93
N GLN A 37 3.27 -15.23 12.22
CA GLN A 37 3.96 -15.66 11.01
C GLN A 37 3.14 -15.40 9.74
N ARG A 38 1.87 -15.00 9.87
CA ARG A 38 0.94 -14.79 8.77
C ARG A 38 1.07 -13.38 8.21
N LEU A 39 0.97 -13.24 6.90
CA LEU A 39 0.83 -11.93 6.27
C LEU A 39 -0.59 -11.39 6.49
N HIS A 40 -0.73 -10.14 6.88
CA HIS A 40 -2.02 -9.56 7.27
C HIS A 40 -2.58 -8.59 6.24
N ALA A 41 -1.71 -7.84 5.55
CA ALA A 41 -2.08 -6.94 4.47
C ALA A 41 -0.86 -6.79 3.54
N ILE A 42 -1.11 -6.43 2.29
CA ILE A 42 -0.10 -6.11 1.29
C ILE A 42 -0.33 -4.68 0.83
N TRP A 43 0.72 -3.86 0.90
CA TRP A 43 0.74 -2.54 0.26
C TRP A 43 1.45 -2.65 -1.08
N TYR A 44 0.71 -2.52 -2.17
CA TYR A 44 1.25 -2.52 -3.53
C TYR A 44 1.55 -1.08 -3.94
N CYS A 45 2.81 -0.68 -3.80
CA CYS A 45 3.26 0.69 -4.05
C CYS A 45 3.41 0.96 -5.56
N ILE A 46 2.69 1.96 -6.05
CA ILE A 46 2.65 2.39 -7.45
C ILE A 46 3.22 3.81 -7.51
N PRO A 47 4.46 4.01 -8.00
CA PRO A 47 5.03 5.34 -8.14
C PRO A 47 4.34 6.12 -9.26
N MET A 48 3.93 7.35 -8.96
CA MET A 48 3.19 8.20 -9.91
C MET A 48 4.06 9.28 -10.57
N ASP A 49 5.38 9.23 -10.36
CA ASP A 49 6.35 10.10 -11.03
C ASP A 49 6.88 9.53 -12.35
N ASP A 50 6.53 8.27 -12.68
CA ASP A 50 6.79 7.64 -13.97
C ASP A 50 5.55 7.71 -14.88
N GLN A 51 5.76 7.83 -16.19
CA GLN A 51 4.73 7.98 -17.20
C GLN A 51 3.83 6.73 -17.31
N ARG A 52 4.32 5.54 -16.95
CA ARG A 52 3.55 4.28 -17.01
C ARG A 52 3.99 3.28 -15.94
N PRO A 53 3.54 3.43 -14.68
CA PRO A 53 3.89 2.45 -13.66
C PRO A 53 3.26 1.08 -13.98
N SER A 54 3.88 0.03 -13.45
CA SER A 54 3.29 -1.30 -13.49
C SER A 54 2.04 -1.32 -12.61
N LEU A 55 0.91 -1.69 -13.21
CA LEU A 55 -0.38 -1.83 -12.53
C LEU A 55 -0.84 -3.30 -12.47
N ASP A 56 0.03 -4.23 -12.86
CA ASP A 56 -0.31 -5.65 -12.91
C ASP A 56 -0.19 -6.29 -11.53
N ILE A 57 -1.31 -6.26 -10.80
CA ILE A 57 -1.44 -6.88 -9.47
C ILE A 57 -1.77 -8.37 -9.58
N ALA A 58 -2.29 -8.84 -10.73
CA ALA A 58 -2.83 -10.20 -10.88
C ALA A 58 -1.83 -11.31 -10.50
N PRO A 59 -0.53 -11.23 -10.83
CA PRO A 59 0.44 -12.24 -10.43
C PRO A 59 0.65 -12.33 -8.92
N LEU A 60 0.39 -11.26 -8.18
CA LEU A 60 0.48 -11.21 -6.72
C LEU A 60 -0.85 -11.66 -6.09
N ASP A 61 -1.96 -11.19 -6.64
CA ASP A 61 -3.32 -11.48 -6.17
C ASP A 61 -3.63 -12.98 -6.17
N SER A 62 -3.18 -13.70 -7.22
CA SER A 62 -3.36 -15.16 -7.31
C SER A 62 -2.71 -15.94 -6.16
N HIS A 63 -1.77 -15.33 -5.44
CA HIS A 63 -1.04 -15.93 -4.33
C HIS A 63 -1.43 -15.35 -2.96
N ALA A 64 -2.16 -14.24 -2.94
CA ALA A 64 -2.50 -13.52 -1.71
C ALA A 64 -3.55 -14.25 -0.85
N HIS A 65 -4.28 -15.21 -1.40
CA HIS A 65 -5.38 -15.91 -0.72
C HIS A 65 -6.41 -14.95 -0.12
N GLN A 66 -6.46 -14.82 1.21
CA GLN A 66 -7.38 -13.93 1.93
C GLN A 66 -6.70 -12.64 2.40
N VAL A 67 -5.42 -12.45 2.07
CA VAL A 67 -4.67 -11.26 2.48
C VAL A 67 -5.07 -10.10 1.58
N PRO A 68 -5.62 -9.00 2.13
CA PRO A 68 -6.04 -7.86 1.35
C PRO A 68 -4.82 -7.16 0.72
N ILE A 69 -4.97 -6.79 -0.56
CA ILE A 69 -4.03 -5.93 -1.28
C ILE A 69 -4.61 -4.52 -1.34
N ILE A 70 -3.80 -3.55 -0.93
CA ILE A 70 -4.11 -2.12 -0.97
C ILE A 70 -3.19 -1.47 -2.00
N ALA A 71 -3.75 -0.81 -3.00
CA ALA A 71 -2.97 -0.04 -3.97
C ALA A 71 -2.53 1.29 -3.32
N VAL A 72 -1.22 1.54 -3.27
CA VAL A 72 -0.66 2.75 -2.66
C VAL A 72 0.00 3.58 -3.75
N PHE A 73 -0.69 4.62 -4.21
CA PHE A 73 -0.17 5.55 -5.20
C PHE A 73 0.77 6.53 -4.51
N THR A 74 2.07 6.38 -4.72
CA THR A 74 3.10 7.22 -4.11
C THR A 74 3.50 8.36 -5.04
N LYS A 75 4.07 9.43 -4.47
CA LYS A 75 4.49 10.63 -5.21
C LYS A 75 3.36 11.27 -6.01
N PHE A 76 2.14 11.27 -5.46
CA PHE A 76 0.97 11.77 -6.17
C PHE A 76 1.05 13.28 -6.47
N GLU A 77 1.86 14.02 -5.72
CA GLU A 77 2.19 15.42 -6.01
C GLU A 77 2.96 15.59 -7.33
N ALA A 78 3.86 14.65 -7.65
CA ALA A 78 4.63 14.67 -8.90
C ALA A 78 3.71 14.45 -10.10
N PHE A 79 2.75 13.53 -9.98
CA PHE A 79 1.72 13.30 -10.98
C PHE A 79 0.88 14.56 -11.27
N ARG A 80 0.39 15.21 -10.21
CA ARG A 80 -0.35 16.47 -10.34
C ARG A 80 0.50 17.56 -11.00
N HIS A 81 1.77 17.64 -10.64
CA HIS A 81 2.70 18.61 -11.22
C HIS A 81 2.91 18.37 -12.71
N ASN A 82 3.13 17.12 -13.13
CA ASN A 82 3.32 16.75 -14.53
C ASN A 82 2.10 17.12 -15.38
N ILE A 83 0.89 16.83 -14.91
CA ILE A 83 -0.35 17.22 -15.62
C ILE A 83 -0.48 18.74 -15.75
N GLN A 84 -0.09 19.49 -14.71
CA GLN A 84 -0.09 20.95 -14.77
C GLN A 84 0.92 21.50 -15.79
N LEU A 85 2.08 20.85 -15.96
CA LEU A 85 3.06 21.23 -16.97
C LEU A 85 2.54 20.90 -18.38
N ASP A 86 2.03 19.69 -18.59
CA ASP A 86 1.48 19.24 -19.87
C ASP A 86 0.35 20.15 -20.38
N LEU A 87 -0.56 20.58 -19.48
CA LEU A 87 -1.64 21.50 -19.83
C LEU A 87 -1.17 22.92 -20.15
N LYS A 88 -0.04 23.37 -19.58
CA LYS A 88 0.54 24.68 -19.89
C LYS A 88 1.20 24.68 -21.27
N ASP A 89 1.85 23.59 -21.61
CA ASP A 89 2.56 23.42 -22.88
C ASP A 89 1.58 23.13 -24.05
N ASP A 90 0.39 22.60 -23.76
CA ASP A 90 -0.67 22.40 -24.75
C ASP A 90 -1.59 23.63 -24.90
N HIS A 91 -1.27 24.48 -25.88
CA HIS A 91 -2.03 25.69 -26.22
C HIS A 91 -3.53 25.46 -26.48
N GLN A 92 -3.96 24.25 -26.85
CA GLN A 92 -5.37 23.93 -27.10
C GLN A 92 -6.12 23.57 -25.80
N ARG A 93 -5.40 23.13 -24.77
CA ARG A 93 -5.96 22.60 -23.52
C ARG A 93 -5.68 23.48 -22.30
N GLN A 94 -5.07 24.64 -22.48
CA GLN A 94 -4.79 25.60 -21.39
C GLN A 94 -6.03 26.05 -20.58
N GLN A 95 -7.25 25.95 -21.14
CA GLN A 95 -8.49 26.28 -20.43
C GLN A 95 -9.00 25.13 -19.53
N VAL A 96 -8.44 23.92 -19.67
CA VAL A 96 -8.83 22.77 -18.85
C VAL A 96 -8.34 22.98 -17.42
N ASN A 97 -9.20 22.72 -16.44
CA ASN A 97 -8.83 22.74 -15.04
C ASN A 97 -7.85 21.59 -14.72
N PRO A 98 -6.63 21.86 -14.24
CA PRO A 98 -5.65 20.82 -13.96
C PRO A 98 -6.09 19.79 -12.93
N GLN A 99 -6.93 20.17 -11.96
CA GLN A 99 -7.43 19.25 -10.95
C GLN A 99 -8.44 18.25 -11.56
N ASP A 100 -9.33 18.73 -12.42
CA ASP A 100 -10.33 17.89 -13.08
C ASP A 100 -9.66 16.93 -14.06
N GLU A 101 -8.65 17.40 -14.78
CA GLU A 101 -7.86 16.55 -15.67
C GLU A 101 -7.04 15.51 -14.91
N CYS A 102 -6.47 15.88 -13.75
CA CYS A 102 -5.78 14.94 -12.86
C CYS A 102 -6.69 13.80 -12.42
N GLU A 103 -7.90 14.11 -11.92
CA GLU A 103 -8.83 13.08 -11.47
C GLU A 103 -9.29 12.22 -12.65
N ARG A 104 -9.58 12.84 -13.81
CA ARG A 104 -9.98 12.13 -15.03
C ARG A 104 -8.92 11.11 -15.48
N ILE A 105 -7.65 11.52 -15.57
CA ILE A 105 -6.54 10.64 -15.95
C ILE A 105 -6.34 9.56 -14.89
N PHE A 106 -6.37 9.92 -13.61
CA PHE A 106 -6.23 8.96 -12.52
C PHE A 106 -7.30 7.86 -12.58
N GLU A 107 -8.56 8.24 -12.77
CA GLU A 107 -9.67 7.31 -12.90
C GLU A 107 -9.56 6.44 -14.15
N SER A 108 -9.30 7.04 -15.33
CA SER A 108 -9.32 6.30 -16.60
C SER A 108 -8.08 5.43 -16.80
N GLU A 109 -6.90 5.95 -16.49
CA GLU A 109 -5.61 5.31 -16.80
C GLU A 109 -5.06 4.46 -15.66
N TYR A 110 -5.49 4.67 -14.41
CA TYR A 110 -4.96 3.94 -13.25
C TYR A 110 -6.03 3.07 -12.59
N LEU A 111 -7.10 3.68 -12.07
CA LEU A 111 -8.15 2.94 -11.37
C LEU A 111 -8.89 1.97 -12.32
N GLY A 112 -9.19 2.41 -13.55
CA GLY A 112 -9.81 1.56 -14.57
C GLY A 112 -9.01 0.30 -14.88
N ARG A 113 -7.67 0.37 -14.80
CA ARG A 113 -6.76 -0.75 -15.09
C ARG A 113 -6.53 -1.67 -13.89
N LEU A 114 -6.64 -1.15 -12.67
CA LEU A 114 -6.58 -1.94 -11.42
C LEU A 114 -7.81 -2.86 -11.22
N GLY A 115 -8.89 -2.60 -11.96
CA GLY A 115 -10.15 -3.33 -11.85
C GLY A 115 -10.95 -2.97 -10.60
N LYS A 116 -12.03 -3.70 -10.33
CA LYS A 116 -12.95 -3.43 -9.19
C LYS A 116 -12.41 -3.90 -7.81
N GLY A 117 -11.16 -4.33 -7.73
CA GLY A 117 -10.64 -5.15 -6.62
C GLY A 117 -10.11 -4.38 -5.41
N PRO A 118 -8.96 -3.68 -5.53
CA PRO A 118 -8.25 -3.19 -4.35
C PRO A 118 -8.77 -1.84 -3.86
N LYS A 119 -8.87 -1.70 -2.53
CA LYS A 119 -8.90 -0.36 -1.92
C LYS A 119 -7.59 0.35 -2.25
N PHE A 120 -7.64 1.68 -2.36
CA PHE A 120 -6.46 2.46 -2.70
C PHE A 120 -6.28 3.67 -1.80
N VAL A 121 -5.04 4.16 -1.74
CA VAL A 121 -4.63 5.36 -1.02
C VAL A 121 -3.69 6.17 -1.92
N ARG A 122 -3.84 7.49 -1.89
CA ARG A 122 -2.93 8.44 -2.54
C ARG A 122 -2.03 9.03 -1.47
N LEU A 123 -0.72 8.92 -1.62
CA LEU A 123 0.26 9.47 -0.70
C LEU A 123 1.01 10.62 -1.36
N GLU A 124 1.17 11.68 -0.59
CA GLU A 124 1.88 12.88 -0.98
C GLU A 124 2.88 13.33 0.08
N GLY A 125 3.96 13.98 -0.35
CA GLY A 125 4.94 14.58 0.55
C GLY A 125 5.66 13.55 1.43
N MET A 126 5.89 12.34 0.92
CA MET A 126 6.55 11.26 1.66
C MET A 126 8.00 11.59 2.08
N ASP A 127 8.58 12.65 1.52
CA ASP A 127 9.88 13.22 1.87
C ASP A 127 9.85 14.08 3.15
N LYS A 128 8.66 14.42 3.65
CA LYS A 128 8.47 15.28 4.83
C LYS A 128 8.25 14.44 6.08
N LEU A 129 8.96 14.80 7.15
CA LEU A 129 8.94 14.12 8.45
C LEU A 129 7.58 14.20 9.18
N ASP A 130 6.76 15.19 8.85
CA ASP A 130 5.45 15.46 9.44
C ASP A 130 4.29 14.88 8.62
N THR A 131 4.57 14.22 7.51
CA THR A 131 3.54 13.60 6.66
C THR A 131 2.82 12.50 7.43
N ARG A 132 1.51 12.70 7.61
CA ARG A 132 0.65 11.75 8.30
C ARG A 132 0.12 10.71 7.33
N CYS A 133 0.51 9.45 7.54
CA CYS A 133 -0.01 8.30 6.80
C CYS A 133 -1.38 7.81 7.33
N ASP A 134 -2.20 8.72 7.88
CA ASP A 134 -3.45 8.39 8.56
C ASP A 134 -4.40 7.62 7.64
N ASP A 135 -4.48 8.02 6.37
CA ASP A 135 -5.36 7.39 5.40
C ASP A 135 -4.87 5.99 5.02
N LEU A 136 -3.55 5.77 4.94
CA LEU A 136 -2.99 4.42 4.76
C LEU A 136 -3.34 3.51 5.94
N ILE A 137 -3.22 4.01 7.16
CA ILE A 137 -3.55 3.25 8.37
C ILE A 137 -5.06 2.94 8.40
N LYS A 138 -5.91 3.95 8.17
CA LYS A 138 -7.37 3.77 8.15
C LYS A 138 -7.80 2.77 7.09
N THR A 139 -7.36 2.94 5.84
CA THR A 139 -7.68 2.02 4.76
C THR A 139 -7.16 0.61 5.05
N THR A 140 -5.99 0.47 5.67
CA THR A 140 -5.49 -0.84 6.12
C THR A 140 -6.42 -1.46 7.15
N LEU A 141 -6.85 -0.71 8.17
CA LEU A 141 -7.77 -1.20 9.19
C LEU A 141 -9.14 -1.59 8.61
N GLU A 142 -9.64 -0.85 7.61
CA GLU A 142 -10.92 -1.12 6.94
C GLU A 142 -10.92 -2.41 6.12
N VAL A 143 -9.78 -2.82 5.56
CA VAL A 143 -9.67 -4.06 4.77
C VAL A 143 -9.30 -5.29 5.61
N LEU A 144 -8.80 -5.09 6.82
CA LEU A 144 -8.47 -6.19 7.72
C LEU A 144 -9.76 -6.84 8.26
N ASP A 145 -9.79 -8.16 8.22
CA ASP A 145 -10.88 -8.94 8.82
C ASP A 145 -11.02 -8.64 10.33
N PRO A 146 -12.25 -8.51 10.88
CA PRO A 146 -12.46 -8.20 12.29
C PRO A 146 -11.78 -9.16 13.26
N ALA A 147 -11.66 -10.46 12.93
CA ALA A 147 -10.93 -11.40 13.77
C ALA A 147 -9.43 -11.08 13.75
N THR A 148 -8.87 -10.69 12.60
CA THR A 148 -7.48 -10.22 12.50
C THR A 148 -7.25 -8.96 13.32
N VAL A 149 -8.16 -7.98 13.26
CA VAL A 149 -8.08 -6.76 14.08
C VAL A 149 -8.16 -7.08 15.57
N ALA A 150 -9.11 -7.92 15.99
CA ALA A 150 -9.27 -8.35 17.38
C ALA A 150 -8.02 -9.08 17.89
N LEU A 151 -7.44 -9.96 17.07
CA LEU A 151 -6.21 -10.70 17.40
C LEU A 151 -4.99 -9.78 17.51
N MET A 152 -4.88 -8.76 16.65
CA MET A 152 -3.84 -7.72 16.77
C MET A 152 -4.00 -6.94 18.09
N LEU A 153 -5.22 -6.52 18.43
CA LEU A 153 -5.51 -5.80 19.67
C LEU A 153 -5.21 -6.65 20.92
N LEU A 154 -5.56 -7.94 20.90
CA LEU A 154 -5.22 -8.87 21.98
C LEU A 154 -3.71 -9.03 22.14
N ALA A 155 -2.96 -9.12 21.03
CA ALA A 155 -1.50 -9.21 21.08
C ALA A 155 -0.86 -7.97 21.72
N VAL A 156 -1.40 -6.77 21.43
CA VAL A 156 -0.96 -5.52 22.07
C VAL A 156 -1.30 -5.50 23.56
N GLN A 157 -2.50 -5.91 23.95
CA GLN A 157 -2.92 -5.95 25.36
C GLN A 157 -2.08 -6.93 26.19
N VAL A 158 -1.81 -8.13 25.66
CA VAL A 158 -0.95 -9.14 26.32
C VAL A 158 0.46 -8.59 26.50
N GLN A 159 1.03 -7.94 25.48
CA GLN A 159 2.36 -7.34 25.60
C GLN A 159 2.41 -6.22 26.65
N ASN A 160 1.38 -5.37 26.72
CA ASN A 160 1.30 -4.32 27.73
C ASN A 160 1.20 -4.92 29.16
N LEU A 161 0.45 -6.01 29.33
CA LEU A 161 0.38 -6.75 30.60
C LEU A 161 1.73 -7.36 30.98
N GLU A 162 2.42 -8.03 30.06
CA GLU A 162 3.76 -8.59 30.30
C GLU A 162 4.77 -7.51 30.70
N LEU A 163 4.77 -6.37 30.01
CA LEU A 163 5.61 -5.22 30.34
C LEU A 163 5.29 -4.66 31.74
N ASN A 164 4.00 -4.52 32.06
CA ASN A 164 3.57 -4.05 33.38
C ASN A 164 4.00 -5.01 34.50
N VAL A 165 3.87 -6.32 34.31
CA VAL A 165 4.31 -7.33 35.29
C VAL A 165 5.84 -7.30 35.45
N LEU A 166 6.60 -7.21 34.36
CA LEU A 166 8.06 -7.07 34.42
C LEU A 166 8.51 -5.80 35.17
N TYR A 167 7.77 -4.70 35.02
CA TYR A 167 8.06 -3.45 35.70
C TYR A 167 7.69 -3.49 37.19
N VAL A 168 6.61 -4.18 37.55
CA VAL A 168 6.17 -4.36 38.94
C VAL A 168 7.07 -5.33 39.71
N VAL A 169 7.57 -6.39 39.08
CA VAL A 169 8.46 -7.39 39.72
C VAL A 169 9.90 -6.89 39.88
N ARG A 170 10.29 -5.80 39.19
CA ARG A 170 11.62 -5.15 39.33
C ARG A 170 11.65 -4.01 40.36
N ARG A 171 10.65 -3.91 41.22
CA ARG A 171 10.63 -3.00 42.38
C ARG A 171 10.83 -3.75 43.68
#